data_AF-A0A0F9S232-F1
#
_entry.id   AF-A0A0F9S232-F1
#
_cell.length_a   1.000
_cell.length_b   1.000
_cell.length_c   1.000
_cell.angle_alpha   90.00
_cell.angle_beta   90.00
_cell.angle_gamma   90.00
#
_symmetry.space_group_name_H-M   'P 1'
#
loop_
_entity.id
_entity.type
_entity.pdbx_description
1 polymer ?
#
loop_
_entity_poly.entity_id
_entity_poly.type
_entity_poly.pdbx_seq_one_letter_code
_entity_poly.pdbx_strand_id
1 'polypeptide(L)'
;MAQSAEDVLSQIEALHGDADGFSAAFDRLQQAMADGDAAAVAELGSYPLTVRANGEVYDVLEAQDLIDNFDSLIAPDTQTLVADQNLADLFVNSEGVMFGAGELWLSAVCDDNACSSARWRIIAINN
;
A
#
# COMPACT_ATOMS: atom_id res chain seq x y z
N MET A 1 -14.80 16.59 -13.04
CA MET A 1 -14.80 15.34 -13.84
C MET A 1 -14.11 14.32 -12.96
N ALA A 2 -14.70 13.14 -12.74
CA ALA A 2 -13.97 12.06 -12.09
C ALA A 2 -12.82 11.64 -13.02
N GLN A 3 -11.64 11.37 -12.48
CA GLN A 3 -10.51 10.87 -13.26
C GLN A 3 -10.78 9.42 -13.71
N SER A 4 -10.13 8.97 -14.78
CA SER A 4 -10.23 7.59 -15.25
C SER A 4 -9.09 6.75 -14.65
N ALA A 5 -9.23 5.42 -14.66
CA ALA A 5 -8.14 4.51 -14.28
C ALA A 5 -6.86 4.74 -15.12
N GLU A 6 -7.02 5.01 -16.42
CA GLU A 6 -5.93 5.34 -17.34
C GLU A 6 -5.20 6.63 -16.95
N ASP A 7 -5.93 7.64 -16.45
CA ASP A 7 -5.34 8.90 -15.98
C ASP A 7 -4.48 8.68 -14.72
N VAL A 8 -4.94 7.82 -13.81
CA VAL A 8 -4.20 7.46 -12.59
C VAL A 8 -2.91 6.71 -12.94
N LEU A 9 -3.00 5.69 -13.79
CA LEU A 9 -1.82 4.95 -14.23
C LEU A 9 -0.82 5.85 -14.97
N SER A 10 -1.31 6.80 -15.77
CA SER A 10 -0.45 7.78 -16.44
C SER A 10 0.26 8.71 -15.44
N GLN A 11 -0.41 9.11 -14.36
CA GLN A 11 0.21 9.89 -13.28
C GLN A 11 1.25 9.07 -12.52
N ILE A 12 0.96 7.80 -12.25
CA ILE A 12 1.91 6.88 -11.60
C ILE A 12 3.15 6.71 -12.47
N GLU A 13 2.98 6.46 -13.76
CA GLU A 13 4.11 6.35 -14.69
C GLU A 13 4.93 7.65 -14.73
N ALA A 14 4.28 8.81 -14.77
CA ALA A 14 4.97 10.09 -14.82
C ALA A 14 5.76 10.42 -13.54
N LEU A 15 5.29 9.99 -12.37
CA LEU A 15 5.91 10.32 -11.08
C LEU A 15 6.84 9.23 -10.55
N HIS A 16 6.53 7.97 -10.82
CA HIS A 16 7.19 6.79 -10.24
C HIS A 16 7.77 5.84 -11.29
N GLY A 17 7.38 5.94 -12.56
CA GLY A 17 8.01 5.22 -13.69
C GLY A 17 7.72 3.72 -13.78
N ASP A 18 6.82 3.19 -12.96
CA ASP A 18 6.49 1.76 -12.91
C ASP A 18 4.98 1.54 -12.69
N ALA A 19 4.16 2.00 -13.65
CA ALA A 19 2.71 1.82 -13.57
C ALA A 19 2.28 0.34 -13.66
N ASP A 20 3.02 -0.50 -14.40
CA ASP A 20 2.71 -1.93 -14.51
C ASP A 20 2.97 -2.66 -13.18
N GLY A 21 4.11 -2.39 -12.55
CA GLY A 21 4.40 -2.91 -11.21
C GLY A 21 3.44 -2.38 -10.16
N PHE A 22 2.92 -1.15 -10.32
CA PHE A 22 1.86 -0.65 -9.46
C PHE A 22 0.59 -1.48 -9.60
N SER A 23 0.11 -1.72 -10.83
CA SER A 23 -1.10 -2.52 -11.07
C SER A 23 -0.97 -3.90 -10.46
N ALA A 24 0.17 -4.57 -10.63
CA ALA A 24 0.43 -5.87 -10.02
C ALA A 24 0.40 -5.82 -8.47
N ALA A 25 0.99 -4.80 -7.86
CA ALA A 25 0.98 -4.62 -6.41
C ALA A 25 -0.42 -4.27 -5.89
N PHE A 26 -1.17 -3.45 -6.62
CA PHE A 26 -2.56 -3.09 -6.34
C PHE A 26 -3.44 -4.34 -6.31
N ASP A 27 -3.46 -5.13 -7.38
CA ASP A 27 -4.27 -6.36 -7.47
C ASP A 27 -3.92 -7.35 -6.35
N ARG A 28 -2.61 -7.54 -6.08
CA ARG A 28 -2.15 -8.41 -5.00
C ARG A 28 -2.61 -7.91 -3.63
N LEU A 29 -2.53 -6.60 -3.39
CA LEU A 29 -2.94 -6.01 -2.12
C LEU A 29 -4.44 -6.11 -1.92
N GLN A 30 -5.26 -5.83 -2.95
CA GLN A 30 -6.71 -5.97 -2.87
C GLN A 30 -7.11 -7.40 -2.52
N GLN A 31 -6.52 -8.37 -3.22
CA GLN A 31 -6.78 -9.78 -2.94
C GLN A 31 -6.36 -10.15 -1.51
N ALA A 32 -5.16 -9.78 -1.08
CA ALA A 32 -4.67 -10.09 0.25
C ALA A 32 -5.56 -9.48 1.36
N MET A 33 -6.04 -8.24 1.17
CA MET A 33 -6.95 -7.59 2.11
C MET A 33 -8.36 -8.22 2.09
N ALA A 34 -8.84 -8.66 0.94
CA ALA A 34 -10.13 -9.35 0.82
C ALA A 34 -10.11 -10.74 1.49
N ASP A 35 -9.00 -11.46 1.34
CA ASP A 35 -8.82 -12.81 1.89
C ASP A 35 -8.35 -12.80 3.37
N GLY A 36 -7.98 -11.64 3.91
CA GLY A 36 -7.33 -11.53 5.23
C GLY A 36 -5.96 -12.22 5.28
N ASP A 37 -5.25 -12.27 4.15
CA ASP A 37 -3.94 -12.91 4.03
C ASP A 37 -2.84 -12.00 4.59
N ALA A 38 -2.63 -12.11 5.91
CA ALA A 38 -1.62 -11.37 6.63
C ALA A 38 -0.21 -11.54 6.05
N ALA A 39 0.12 -12.74 5.55
CA ALA A 39 1.44 -13.01 4.98
C ALA A 39 1.63 -12.24 3.67
N ALA A 40 0.63 -12.26 2.78
CA ALA A 40 0.68 -11.54 1.53
C ALA A 40 0.73 -10.01 1.72
N VAL A 41 0.01 -9.47 2.72
CA VAL A 41 0.09 -8.04 3.09
C VAL A 41 1.48 -7.71 3.64
N ALA A 42 2.02 -8.54 4.55
CA ALA A 42 3.34 -8.34 5.14
C ALA A 42 4.46 -8.41 4.10
N GLU A 43 4.35 -9.28 3.09
CA GLU A 43 5.30 -9.31 1.98
C GLU A 43 5.33 -8.01 1.17
N LEU A 44 4.25 -7.23 1.17
CA LEU A 44 4.20 -5.92 0.52
C LEU A 44 4.72 -4.79 1.42
N GLY A 45 5.01 -5.03 2.70
CA GLY A 45 5.51 -4.02 3.62
C GLY A 45 6.93 -3.52 3.30
N SER A 46 7.15 -2.21 3.44
CA SER A 46 8.48 -1.60 3.55
C SER A 46 8.83 -1.46 5.02
N TYR A 47 9.78 -2.28 5.49
CA TYR A 47 10.17 -2.30 6.90
C TYR A 47 11.37 -1.39 7.21
N PRO A 48 11.39 -0.70 8.37
CA PRO A 48 10.32 -0.65 9.38
C PRO A 48 9.07 0.08 8.86
N LEU A 49 7.90 -0.51 9.14
CA LEU A 49 6.60 -0.03 8.67
C LEU A 49 5.88 0.70 9.81
N THR A 50 5.51 1.96 9.58
CA THR A 50 4.71 2.72 10.54
C THR A 50 3.22 2.39 10.37
N VAL A 51 2.61 1.87 11.44
CA VAL A 51 1.17 1.62 11.52
C VAL A 51 0.56 2.48 12.63
N ARG A 52 -0.43 3.30 12.28
CA ARG A 52 -1.27 3.98 13.27
C ARG A 52 -2.55 3.19 13.41
N ALA A 53 -2.80 2.65 14.59
CA ALA A 53 -3.98 1.85 14.90
C ALA A 53 -4.39 2.13 16.35
N ASN A 54 -5.68 2.04 16.66
CA ASN A 54 -6.19 2.16 18.04
C ASN A 54 -5.80 3.48 18.76
N GLY A 55 -5.50 4.55 18.01
CA GLY A 55 -5.03 5.83 18.55
C GLY A 55 -3.55 5.86 18.97
N GLU A 56 -2.79 4.82 18.68
CA GLU A 56 -1.36 4.70 18.95
C GLU A 56 -0.55 4.60 17.64
N VAL A 57 0.78 4.75 17.75
CA VAL A 57 1.71 4.58 16.63
C VAL A 57 2.60 3.39 16.94
N TYR A 58 2.64 2.42 16.01
CA TYR A 58 3.46 1.22 16.09
C TYR A 58 4.51 1.24 14.98
N ASP A 59 5.76 0.96 15.35
CA ASP A 59 6.83 0.67 14.41
C ASP A 59 6.98 -0.84 14.28
N VAL A 60 6.49 -1.39 13.17
CA VAL A 60 6.58 -2.81 12.84
C VAL A 60 7.93 -3.05 12.19
N LEU A 61 8.79 -3.87 12.78
CA LEU A 61 10.20 -3.96 12.38
C LEU A 61 10.44 -4.99 11.27
N GLU A 62 9.59 -6.00 11.19
CA GLU A 62 9.69 -7.05 10.18
C GLU A 62 8.32 -7.63 9.78
N ALA A 63 8.31 -8.42 8.71
CA ALA A 63 7.10 -9.06 8.20
C ALA A 63 6.39 -9.94 9.23
N GLN A 64 7.17 -10.67 10.03
CA GLN A 64 6.63 -11.55 11.05
C GLN A 64 5.88 -10.78 12.14
N ASP A 65 6.36 -9.60 12.54
CA ASP A 65 5.67 -8.73 13.50
C ASP A 65 4.29 -8.29 13.00
N LEU A 66 4.16 -8.00 11.69
CA LEU A 66 2.86 -7.65 11.11
C LEU A 66 1.92 -8.85 11.10
N ILE A 67 2.43 -10.04 10.74
CA ILE A 67 1.64 -11.27 10.68
C ILE A 67 1.10 -11.63 12.07
N ASP A 68 1.96 -11.59 13.09
CA ASP A 68 1.60 -11.97 14.46
C ASP A 68 0.58 -11.01 15.09
N ASN A 69 0.50 -9.77 14.60
CA ASN A 69 -0.37 -8.72 15.14
C ASN A 69 -1.41 -8.20 14.13
N PHE A 70 -1.66 -8.93 13.04
CA PHE A 70 -2.41 -8.45 11.89
C PHE A 70 -3.79 -7.90 12.26
N ASP A 71 -4.60 -8.69 12.97
CA ASP A 71 -5.95 -8.29 13.41
C ASP A 71 -5.96 -7.09 14.38
N SER A 72 -4.85 -6.83 15.07
CA SER A 72 -4.73 -5.69 16.01
C SER A 72 -4.23 -4.42 15.32
N LEU A 73 -3.44 -4.57 14.24
CA LEU A 73 -2.80 -3.48 13.51
C LEU A 73 -3.58 -3.04 12.28
N ILE A 74 -4.40 -3.92 11.70
CA ILE A 74 -5.18 -3.67 10.50
C ILE A 74 -6.67 -3.84 10.80
N ALA A 75 -7.37 -2.72 10.97
CA ALA A 75 -8.81 -2.73 11.18
C ALA A 75 -9.56 -3.42 10.02
N PRO A 76 -10.65 -4.15 10.29
CA PRO A 76 -11.50 -4.76 9.25
C PRO A 76 -12.04 -3.75 8.24
N ASP A 77 -12.32 -2.52 8.68
CA ASP A 77 -12.76 -1.43 7.80
C ASP A 77 -11.68 -1.05 6.79
N THR A 78 -10.39 -1.04 7.19
CA THR A 78 -9.26 -0.81 6.28
C THR A 78 -9.08 -1.94 5.28
N GLN A 79 -9.25 -3.19 5.72
CA GLN A 79 -9.21 -4.35 4.81
C GLN A 79 -10.30 -4.21 3.74
N THR A 80 -11.53 -3.91 4.15
CA THR A 80 -12.67 -3.73 3.23
C THR A 80 -12.43 -2.55 2.28
N LEU A 81 -11.98 -1.40 2.80
CA LEU A 81 -11.70 -0.22 2.01
C LEU A 81 -10.66 -0.49 0.92
N VAL A 82 -9.58 -1.19 1.25
CA VAL A 82 -8.52 -1.50 0.28
C VAL A 82 -9.00 -2.56 -0.72
N ALA A 83 -9.72 -3.59 -0.25
CA ALA A 83 -10.28 -4.64 -1.09
C ALA A 83 -11.28 -4.10 -2.14
N ASP A 84 -12.11 -3.12 -1.77
CA ASP A 84 -13.09 -2.49 -2.67
C ASP A 84 -12.57 -1.23 -3.38
N GLN A 85 -11.31 -0.83 -3.14
CA GLN A 85 -10.73 0.38 -3.71
C GLN A 85 -10.84 0.36 -5.24
N ASN A 86 -11.33 1.44 -5.84
CA ASN A 86 -11.28 1.61 -7.29
C ASN A 86 -9.99 2.34 -7.66
N LEU A 87 -9.31 1.85 -8.70
CA LEU A 87 -8.10 2.46 -9.23
C LEU A 87 -8.35 3.92 -9.66
N ALA A 88 -9.52 4.21 -10.22
CA ALA A 88 -9.90 5.57 -10.63
C ALA A 88 -10.10 6.54 -9.45
N ASP A 89 -10.21 6.06 -8.21
CA ASP A 89 -10.39 6.91 -7.02
C ASP A 89 -9.09 7.11 -6.23
N LEU A 90 -7.98 6.54 -6.69
CA LEU A 90 -6.68 6.69 -6.03
C LEU A 90 -6.12 8.10 -6.19
N PHE A 91 -5.50 8.59 -5.13
CA PHE A 91 -4.77 9.85 -5.18
C PHE A 91 -3.27 9.58 -5.32
N VAL A 92 -2.63 10.21 -6.30
CA VAL A 92 -1.22 10.00 -6.63
C VAL A 92 -0.46 11.30 -6.43
N ASN A 93 0.68 11.23 -5.75
CA ASN A 93 1.62 12.34 -5.62
C ASN A 93 3.06 11.83 -5.65
N SER A 94 4.04 12.71 -5.38
CA SER A 94 5.46 12.35 -5.36
C SER A 94 5.87 11.42 -4.21
N GLU A 95 5.05 11.29 -3.17
CA GLU A 95 5.32 10.40 -2.03
C GLU A 95 4.82 8.98 -2.30
N GLY A 96 3.77 8.84 -3.12
CA GLY A 96 3.21 7.55 -3.49
C GLY A 96 1.77 7.63 -3.95
N VAL A 97 1.06 6.54 -3.71
CA VAL A 97 -0.35 6.34 -4.03
C VAL A 97 -1.12 6.11 -2.74
N MET A 98 -2.12 6.95 -2.50
CA MET A 98 -2.97 6.93 -1.33
C MET A 98 -4.25 6.16 -1.61
N PHE A 99 -4.59 5.24 -0.72
CA PHE A 99 -5.83 4.48 -0.67
C PHE A 99 -6.78 5.13 0.33
N GLY A 100 -8.07 5.14 0.02
CA GLY A 100 -9.08 5.83 0.81
C GLY A 100 -8.81 7.32 0.96
N ALA A 101 -8.95 7.81 2.19
CA ALA A 101 -8.64 9.16 2.62
C ALA A 101 -7.25 9.28 3.30
N GLY A 102 -6.40 8.25 3.19
CA GLY A 102 -5.08 8.21 3.83
C GLY A 102 -4.79 6.93 4.60
N GLU A 103 -5.67 5.95 4.56
CA GLU A 103 -5.62 4.73 5.36
C GLU A 103 -4.45 3.83 4.99
N LEU A 104 -4.03 3.84 3.72
CA LEU A 104 -2.87 3.08 3.27
C LEU A 104 -2.12 3.85 2.18
N TRP A 105 -0.79 3.75 2.22
CA TRP A 105 0.10 4.34 1.22
C TRP A 105 0.98 3.28 0.58
N LEU A 106 0.97 3.21 -0.75
CA LEU A 106 1.94 2.47 -1.54
C LEU A 106 2.96 3.43 -2.15
N SER A 107 4.23 3.05 -2.21
CA SER A 107 5.27 3.83 -2.91
C SER A 107 6.28 2.90 -3.58
N ALA A 108 6.93 3.39 -4.64
CA ALA A 108 8.03 2.69 -5.28
C ALA A 108 9.30 2.82 -4.42
N VAL A 109 9.65 1.75 -3.70
CA VAL A 109 10.81 1.72 -2.80
C VAL A 109 11.97 1.01 -3.50
N CYS A 110 13.14 1.66 -3.51
CA CYS A 110 14.37 1.09 -4.05
C CYS A 110 14.83 -0.09 -3.19
N ASP A 111 15.20 -1.21 -3.83
CA ASP A 111 15.77 -2.38 -3.13
C ASP A 111 17.16 -2.06 -2.55
N ASP A 112 17.86 -1.06 -3.11
CA ASP A 112 19.23 -0.68 -2.72
C ASP A 112 19.52 0.83 -2.98
N ASN A 113 20.64 1.33 -2.45
CA ASN A 113 21.04 2.74 -2.57
C ASN A 113 21.29 3.21 -4.00
N ALA A 114 21.65 2.31 -4.93
CA ALA A 114 21.80 2.64 -6.34
C ALA A 114 20.46 2.68 -7.08
N CYS A 115 19.36 2.29 -6.42
CA CYS A 115 18.00 2.22 -6.96
C CYS A 115 17.95 1.57 -8.35
N SER A 116 18.66 0.43 -8.49
CA SER A 116 18.69 -0.29 -9.76
C SER A 116 17.39 -1.07 -10.01
N SER A 117 16.67 -1.39 -8.93
CA SER A 117 15.29 -1.87 -8.95
C SER A 117 14.48 -1.18 -7.86
N ALA A 118 13.27 -0.76 -8.21
CA ALA A 118 12.26 -0.32 -7.27
C ALA A 118 11.10 -1.31 -7.27
N ARG A 119 10.42 -1.43 -6.14
CA ARG A 119 9.21 -2.24 -5.99
C ARG A 119 8.16 -1.46 -5.23
N TRP A 120 6.91 -1.64 -5.60
CA TRP A 120 5.80 -1.06 -4.85
C TRP A 120 5.68 -1.73 -3.48
N ARG A 121 5.72 -0.91 -2.43
CA ARG A 121 5.62 -1.34 -1.04
C ARG A 121 4.64 -0.48 -0.26
N ILE A 122 4.02 -1.08 0.75
CA ILE A 122 3.27 -0.37 1.78
C ILE A 122 4.26 0.40 2.63
N ILE A 123 4.11 1.72 2.70
CA ILE A 123 4.98 2.61 3.47
C ILE A 123 4.31 3.15 4.73
N ALA A 124 2.97 3.15 4.77
CA ALA A 124 2.21 3.56 5.94
C ALA A 124 0.81 2.94 5.93
N ILE A 125 0.30 2.69 7.13
CA ILE A 125 -1.10 2.29 7.37
C ILE A 125 -1.65 3.17 8.50
N ASN A 126 -2.84 3.75 8.33
CA ASN A 126 -3.48 4.65 9.28
C ASN A 126 -4.95 4.25 9.46
N ASN A 127 -5.30 3.64 10.59
CA ASN A 127 -6.63 3.14 10.87
C ASN A 127 -7.09 3.40 12.31
#